data_AF-A0ABD0VW28-F1
#
_entry.id   AF-A0ABD0VW28-F1
#
_cell.length_a   1.000
_cell.length_b   1.000
_cell.length_c   1.000
_cell.angle_alpha   90.00
_cell.angle_beta   90.00
_cell.angle_gamma   90.00
#
_symmetry.space_group_name_H-M   'P 1'
#
loop_
_entity.id
_entity.type
_entity.pdbx_description
1 polymer ?
#
loop_
_entity_poly.entity_id
_entity_poly.type
_entity_poly.pdbx_seq_one_letter_code
_entity_poly.pdbx_strand_id
1 'polypeptide(L)'
;MNHSSSRSHSIFTMKLLRIYGTEVQQISELSLCDLAGSERCGKTKTFGERLKEAGNINNSLLILGKCIAALRNNRSDRVKSSYIPFRESKLTRLFQSIFCGKGRACMIVNISQCASTYDETLHVMRFSAIAKQVVQVIPSKFQESFSPRLVGCDGKPLLKNGLIDDQARENYLSEEELFDDEDENDMSILPQEDLLNVIENLRVKLLAERRKNLVQEIEIRKEMGDAMLQQLMESEELRNRQVAKLKDSYQEKLENTFDIYKDALKDHAYQRALERVEDNYVPLDEFIAEQEKVEALEQRLSEMERNRTGSTASVSTVLTKDNSSQTESNNTPVTVCNWVTDAERCKVIFKDKCAVEKICEQKQELILSLEKRITILNDTVRETSESVFEKTADIKTLQKKLADEAHDLERVEKENAEKDKELFLLKEELAKLTHESPVQPKPKRGFMANIRESVTSPRTSTIGRTLRKSVRTEQLLKKKPFH
;
A
#
# COMPACT_ATOMS: atom_id res chain seq x y z
N MET A 1 28.60 2.47 1.28
CA MET A 1 27.43 3.36 1.06
C MET A 1 26.46 3.36 2.22
N ASN A 2 26.43 2.35 3.10
CA ASN A 2 25.65 2.38 4.33
C ASN A 2 26.37 1.53 5.41
N HIS A 3 26.41 1.98 6.67
CA HIS A 3 26.96 1.17 7.77
C HIS A 3 26.01 0.03 8.16
N SER A 4 24.71 0.20 7.87
CA SER A 4 23.62 -0.71 8.20
C SER A 4 23.06 -1.44 6.97
N SER A 5 23.91 -1.80 5.99
CA SER A 5 23.40 -2.53 4.83
C SER A 5 22.84 -3.90 5.24
N SER A 6 21.61 -4.19 4.85
CA SER A 6 21.04 -5.54 4.96
C SER A 6 21.87 -6.48 4.09
N ARG A 7 22.40 -7.53 4.72
CA ARG A 7 23.30 -8.54 4.15
C ARG A 7 22.59 -9.83 3.73
N SER A 8 21.28 -9.82 3.85
CA SER A 8 20.37 -10.90 3.51
C SER A 8 19.08 -10.29 2.96
N HIS A 9 18.32 -11.09 2.22
CA HIS A 9 16.95 -10.78 1.87
C HIS A 9 16.05 -11.24 3.01
N SER A 10 15.19 -10.36 3.52
CA SER A 10 14.26 -10.66 4.60
C SER A 10 12.85 -10.78 4.06
N ILE A 11 12.14 -11.83 4.46
CA ILE A 11 10.75 -12.07 4.04
C ILE A 11 9.93 -12.28 5.31
N PHE A 12 9.01 -11.35 5.56
CA PHE A 12 8.03 -11.45 6.62
C PHE A 12 6.69 -11.88 6.02
N THR A 13 6.18 -13.04 6.43
CA THR A 13 4.92 -13.57 5.92
C THR A 13 3.90 -13.69 7.03
N MET A 14 2.77 -13.01 6.88
CA MET A 14 1.61 -13.10 7.76
C MET A 14 0.50 -13.89 7.06
N LYS A 15 -0.01 -14.92 7.73
CA LYS A 15 -1.15 -15.72 7.26
C LYS A 15 -2.35 -15.46 8.15
N LEU A 16 -3.42 -14.93 7.57
CA LEU A 16 -4.69 -14.72 8.23
C LEU A 16 -5.62 -15.88 7.90
N LEU A 17 -6.05 -16.61 8.94
CA LEU A 17 -7.01 -17.69 8.83
C LEU A 17 -8.37 -17.19 9.31
N ARG A 18 -9.39 -17.28 8.45
CA ARG A 18 -10.79 -17.06 8.81
C ARG A 18 -11.44 -18.39 9.09
N ILE A 19 -11.86 -18.58 10.34
CA ILE A 19 -12.47 -19.82 10.84
C ILE A 19 -13.94 -19.54 11.12
N TYR A 20 -14.81 -20.45 10.71
CA TYR A 20 -16.23 -20.44 11.08
C TYR A 20 -16.60 -21.81 11.64
N GLY A 21 -17.00 -21.87 12.92
CA GLY A 21 -17.13 -23.14 13.64
C GLY A 21 -15.78 -23.85 13.77
N THR A 22 -15.70 -25.10 13.29
CA THR A 22 -14.49 -25.92 13.29
C THR A 22 -13.73 -25.90 11.95
N GLU A 23 -14.24 -25.20 10.92
CA GLU A 23 -13.67 -25.19 9.58
C GLU A 23 -12.96 -23.88 9.21
N VAL A 24 -11.80 -23.99 8.57
CA VAL A 24 -11.07 -22.85 8.01
C VAL A 24 -11.64 -22.51 6.64
N GLN A 25 -12.47 -21.47 6.55
CA GLN A 25 -13.09 -21.05 5.29
C GLN A 25 -12.13 -20.31 4.34
N GLN A 26 -11.23 -19.48 4.88
CA GLN A 26 -10.37 -18.64 4.06
C GLN A 26 -8.99 -18.48 4.67
N ILE A 27 -7.97 -18.56 3.83
CA ILE A 27 -6.60 -18.23 4.19
C ILE A 27 -6.12 -17.12 3.27
N SER A 28 -5.74 -16.01 3.88
CA SER A 28 -5.12 -14.88 3.18
C SER A 28 -3.66 -14.81 3.60
N GLU A 29 -2.76 -14.68 2.64
CA GLU A 29 -1.31 -14.58 2.88
C GLU A 29 -0.83 -13.20 2.42
N LEU A 30 -0.13 -12.50 3.30
CA LEU A 30 0.58 -11.26 3.01
C LEU A 30 2.06 -11.47 3.27
N SER A 31 2.88 -11.28 2.24
CA SER A 31 4.34 -11.32 2.35
C SER A 31 4.93 -9.94 2.08
N LEU A 32 5.73 -9.45 3.03
CA LEU A 32 6.54 -8.24 2.92
C LEU A 32 7.99 -8.66 2.73
N CYS A 33 8.59 -8.26 1.62
CA CYS A 33 9.93 -8.67 1.24
C CYS A 33 10.87 -7.45 1.23
N ASP A 34 11.88 -7.46 2.08
CA ASP A 34 12.99 -6.51 2.06
C ASP A 34 14.19 -7.15 1.35
N LEU A 35 14.51 -6.66 0.16
CA LEU A 35 15.60 -7.19 -0.65
C LEU A 35 16.86 -6.36 -0.42
N ALA A 36 18.00 -7.04 -0.23
CA ALA A 36 19.30 -6.40 -0.18
C ALA A 36 19.62 -5.65 -1.49
N GLY A 37 20.45 -4.62 -1.41
CA GLY A 37 20.80 -3.77 -2.55
C GLY A 37 21.70 -4.47 -3.58
N SER A 38 21.54 -4.15 -4.87
CA SER A 38 22.36 -4.70 -5.97
C SER A 38 23.68 -3.92 -6.20
N GLU A 39 24.32 -3.49 -5.12
CA GLU A 39 25.50 -2.61 -5.20
C GLU A 39 26.69 -3.32 -5.88
N ARG A 40 27.41 -2.57 -6.71
CA ARG A 40 28.58 -3.12 -7.42
C ARG A 40 29.76 -3.22 -6.48
N CYS A 41 30.25 -4.45 -6.27
CA CYS A 41 31.39 -4.76 -5.41
C CYS A 41 32.67 -3.99 -5.77
N GLY A 42 32.81 -3.46 -6.99
CA GLY A 42 33.96 -2.66 -7.40
C GLY A 42 34.09 -1.29 -6.71
N LYS A 43 33.00 -0.75 -6.14
CA LYS A 43 33.01 0.52 -5.40
C LYS A 43 33.26 0.32 -3.90
N THR A 44 33.03 -0.88 -3.39
CA THR A 44 33.22 -1.27 -2.00
C THR A 44 34.55 -2.00 -1.91
N LYS A 45 35.56 -1.46 -1.21
CA LYS A 45 36.85 -2.13 -0.97
C LYS A 45 36.70 -3.34 -0.02
N THR A 46 35.84 -4.28 -0.37
CA THR A 46 35.43 -5.44 0.43
C THR A 46 36.20 -6.67 -0.04
N PHE A 47 36.94 -7.28 0.88
CA PHE A 47 37.76 -8.48 0.63
C PHE A 47 37.20 -9.68 1.42
N GLY A 48 37.56 -10.90 1.01
CA GLY A 48 37.23 -12.13 1.73
C GLY A 48 35.75 -12.50 1.70
N GLU A 49 35.20 -12.90 2.85
CA GLU A 49 33.80 -13.36 2.99
C GLU A 49 32.77 -12.32 2.56
N ARG A 50 33.05 -11.04 2.80
CA ARG A 50 32.18 -9.93 2.37
C ARG A 50 32.00 -9.86 0.86
N LEU A 51 33.03 -10.25 0.09
CA LEU A 51 32.92 -10.30 -1.37
C LEU A 51 32.05 -11.47 -1.83
N LYS A 52 32.14 -12.63 -1.15
CA LYS A 52 31.29 -13.80 -1.43
C LYS A 52 29.83 -13.50 -1.13
N GLU A 53 29.56 -12.84 -0.02
CA GLU A 53 28.22 -12.42 0.39
C GLU A 53 27.59 -11.45 -0.63
N ALA A 54 28.32 -10.38 -0.99
CA ALA A 54 27.89 -9.43 -2.01
C ALA A 54 27.69 -10.11 -3.38
N GLY A 55 28.51 -11.11 -3.71
CA GLY A 55 28.34 -11.96 -4.88
C GLY A 55 27.02 -12.75 -4.86
N ASN A 56 26.68 -13.36 -3.72
CA ASN A 56 25.44 -14.12 -3.56
C ASN A 56 24.18 -13.23 -3.62
N ILE A 57 24.24 -12.04 -3.00
CA ILE A 57 23.18 -11.03 -3.08
C ILE A 57 22.94 -10.65 -4.55
N ASN A 58 24.00 -10.24 -5.25
CA ASN A 58 23.91 -9.84 -6.65
C ASN A 58 23.44 -10.99 -7.56
N ASN A 59 23.87 -12.23 -7.30
CA ASN A 59 23.41 -13.39 -8.06
C ASN A 59 21.91 -13.63 -7.89
N SER A 60 21.40 -13.58 -6.66
CA SER A 60 19.96 -13.77 -6.40
C SER A 60 19.08 -12.70 -7.06
N LEU A 61 19.50 -11.44 -7.06
CA LEU A 61 18.80 -10.33 -7.73
C LEU A 61 18.91 -10.42 -9.26
N LEU A 62 20.05 -10.85 -9.78
CA LEU A 62 20.23 -11.09 -11.22
C LEU A 62 19.28 -12.18 -11.71
N ILE A 63 19.17 -13.29 -10.96
CA ILE A 63 18.26 -14.39 -11.27
C ILE A 63 16.81 -13.93 -11.20
N LEU A 64 16.46 -13.07 -10.23
CA LEU A 64 15.14 -12.44 -10.17
C LEU A 64 14.84 -11.63 -11.44
N GLY A 65 15.81 -10.83 -11.93
CA GLY A 65 15.68 -10.11 -13.20
C GLY A 65 15.51 -11.02 -14.40
N LYS A 66 16.26 -12.13 -14.47
CA LYS A 66 16.08 -13.15 -15.51
C LYS A 66 14.67 -13.75 -15.48
N CYS A 67 14.15 -14.07 -14.29
CA CYS A 67 12.80 -14.61 -14.14
C CYS A 67 11.73 -13.64 -14.66
N ILE A 68 11.82 -12.36 -14.28
CA ILE A 68 10.88 -11.33 -14.72
C ILE A 68 10.96 -11.11 -16.24
N ALA A 69 12.16 -11.07 -16.82
CA ALA A 69 12.35 -10.95 -18.26
C ALA A 69 11.78 -12.16 -19.02
N ALA A 70 12.00 -13.38 -18.53
CA ALA A 70 11.42 -14.59 -19.09
C ALA A 70 9.88 -14.60 -18.99
N LEU A 71 9.33 -14.19 -17.84
CA LEU A 71 7.89 -14.03 -17.62
C LEU A 71 7.26 -13.06 -18.61
N ARG A 72 7.92 -11.92 -18.89
CA ARG A 72 7.48 -10.97 -19.90
C ARG A 72 7.51 -11.59 -21.30
N ASN A 73 8.60 -12.24 -21.69
CA ASN A 73 8.75 -12.81 -23.03
C ASN A 73 7.73 -13.93 -23.30
N ASN A 74 7.39 -14.73 -22.28
CA ASN A 74 6.37 -15.77 -22.35
C ASN A 74 4.94 -15.24 -22.58
N ARG A 75 4.72 -13.92 -22.47
CA ARG A 75 3.45 -13.28 -22.81
C ARG A 75 3.34 -12.94 -24.29
N SER A 76 4.44 -12.51 -24.91
CA SER A 76 4.45 -12.05 -26.29
C SER A 76 4.35 -13.21 -27.29
N ASP A 77 5.04 -14.31 -27.03
CA ASP A 77 5.04 -15.49 -27.88
C ASP A 77 4.10 -16.58 -27.32
N ARG A 78 2.83 -16.55 -27.74
CA ARG A 78 1.82 -17.56 -27.35
C ARG A 78 2.17 -19.00 -27.78
N VAL A 79 3.21 -19.17 -28.62
CA VAL A 79 3.55 -20.44 -29.27
C VAL A 79 4.72 -21.16 -28.58
N LYS A 80 5.54 -20.47 -27.77
CA LYS A 80 6.66 -21.09 -27.03
C LYS A 80 6.80 -20.48 -25.63
N SER A 81 6.27 -21.16 -24.62
CA SER A 81 6.58 -20.85 -23.22
C SER A 81 8.04 -21.21 -22.95
N SER A 82 8.91 -20.21 -22.89
CA SER A 82 10.30 -20.36 -22.46
C SER A 82 10.37 -20.77 -20.99
N TYR A 83 11.39 -21.55 -20.65
CA TYR A 83 11.67 -21.93 -19.27
C TYR A 83 11.93 -20.69 -18.39
N ILE A 84 11.27 -20.63 -17.22
CA ILE A 84 11.49 -19.57 -16.23
C ILE A 84 12.40 -20.11 -15.12
N PRO A 85 13.57 -19.49 -14.87
CA PRO A 85 14.59 -20.02 -13.97
C PRO A 85 14.30 -19.81 -12.47
N PHE A 86 13.10 -20.13 -12.00
CA PHE A 86 12.74 -20.02 -10.57
C PHE A 86 13.60 -20.90 -9.66
N ARG A 87 14.23 -21.96 -10.20
CA ARG A 87 15.06 -22.88 -9.42
C ARG A 87 16.50 -22.40 -9.25
N GLU A 88 16.95 -21.40 -10.00
CA GLU A 88 18.34 -20.92 -9.95
C GLU A 88 18.66 -20.15 -8.66
N SER A 89 17.65 -19.60 -7.96
CA SER A 89 17.82 -18.94 -6.66
C SER A 89 16.74 -19.36 -5.67
N LYS A 90 17.11 -19.48 -4.38
CA LYS A 90 16.15 -19.71 -3.28
C LYS A 90 15.09 -18.58 -3.24
N LEU A 91 15.51 -17.35 -3.51
CA LEU A 91 14.62 -16.18 -3.53
C LEU A 91 13.54 -16.31 -4.61
N THR A 92 13.94 -16.63 -5.84
CA THR A 92 12.99 -16.76 -6.96
C THR A 92 12.07 -17.97 -6.81
N ARG A 93 12.52 -19.02 -6.13
CA ARG A 93 11.68 -20.17 -5.77
C ARG A 93 10.57 -19.80 -4.79
N LEU A 94 10.84 -18.93 -3.83
CA LEU A 94 9.81 -18.42 -2.91
C LEU A 94 8.80 -17.53 -3.64
N PHE A 95 9.25 -16.70 -4.58
CA PHE A 95 8.35 -15.81 -5.33
C PHE A 95 7.60 -16.50 -6.48
N GLN A 96 7.91 -17.75 -6.80
CA GLN A 96 7.29 -18.49 -7.88
C GLN A 96 5.76 -18.51 -7.76
N SER A 97 5.22 -18.74 -6.56
CA SER A 97 3.77 -18.78 -6.32
C SER A 97 3.09 -17.46 -6.70
N ILE A 98 3.69 -16.34 -6.32
CA ILE A 98 3.20 -14.98 -6.55
C ILE A 98 3.26 -14.66 -8.05
N PHE A 99 4.39 -14.93 -8.72
CA PHE A 99 4.54 -14.68 -10.16
C PHE A 99 3.66 -15.58 -11.04
N CYS A 100 3.32 -16.77 -10.56
CA CYS A 100 2.40 -17.70 -11.24
C CYS A 100 0.91 -17.41 -10.97
N GLY A 101 0.56 -16.30 -10.29
CA GLY A 101 -0.82 -15.82 -10.18
C GLY A 101 -1.53 -16.15 -8.87
N LYS A 102 -0.83 -16.64 -7.84
CA LYS A 102 -1.40 -16.79 -6.49
C LYS A 102 -1.28 -15.48 -5.70
N GLY A 103 -2.19 -14.54 -5.97
CA GLY A 103 -2.27 -13.27 -5.25
C GLY A 103 -1.86 -12.07 -6.11
N ARG A 104 -1.77 -10.91 -5.47
CA ARG A 104 -1.34 -9.65 -6.09
C ARG A 104 0.07 -9.31 -5.63
N ALA A 105 0.93 -8.88 -6.54
CA ALA A 105 2.24 -8.32 -6.18
C ALA A 105 2.27 -6.80 -6.31
N CYS A 106 2.95 -6.15 -5.37
CA CYS A 106 3.35 -4.76 -5.45
C CYS A 106 4.88 -4.68 -5.27
N MET A 107 5.54 -3.85 -6.05
CA MET A 107 6.99 -3.62 -5.97
C MET A 107 7.21 -2.16 -5.60
N ILE A 108 7.94 -1.93 -4.51
CA ILE A 108 8.40 -0.61 -4.09
C ILE A 108 9.84 -0.46 -4.53
N VAL A 109 10.14 0.62 -5.25
CA VAL A 109 11.46 0.85 -5.86
C VAL A 109 12.10 2.05 -5.19
N ASN A 110 13.19 1.82 -4.46
CA ASN A 110 13.95 2.87 -3.80
C ASN A 110 15.09 3.34 -4.71
N ILE A 111 15.18 4.65 -4.92
CA ILE A 111 16.19 5.27 -5.77
C ILE A 111 17.06 6.25 -4.98
N SER A 112 18.30 6.43 -5.42
CA SER A 112 19.21 7.43 -4.87
C SER A 112 19.20 8.68 -5.77
N GLN A 113 19.18 9.87 -5.15
CA GLN A 113 19.25 11.14 -5.87
C GLN A 113 20.70 11.54 -6.22
N CYS A 114 21.69 10.77 -5.78
CA CYS A 114 23.10 11.09 -6.01
C CYS A 114 23.52 10.81 -7.45
N ALA A 115 24.23 11.73 -8.09
CA ALA A 115 24.75 11.54 -9.45
C ALA A 115 25.72 10.35 -9.56
N SER A 116 26.45 10.02 -8.48
CA SER A 116 27.41 8.91 -8.45
C SER A 116 26.78 7.51 -8.52
N THR A 117 25.48 7.39 -8.26
CA THR A 117 24.67 6.17 -8.33
C THR A 117 23.72 6.19 -9.53
N TYR A 118 23.91 7.10 -10.49
CA TYR A 118 23.04 7.24 -11.66
C TYR A 118 22.88 5.94 -12.44
N ASP A 119 23.96 5.23 -12.74
CA ASP A 119 23.91 3.98 -13.50
C ASP A 119 23.13 2.87 -12.77
N GLU A 120 23.27 2.82 -11.45
CA GLU A 120 22.56 1.86 -10.58
C GLU A 120 21.07 2.20 -10.53
N THR A 121 20.74 3.48 -10.35
CA THR A 121 19.37 4.00 -10.38
C THR A 121 18.71 3.73 -11.73
N LEU A 122 19.41 3.99 -12.84
CA LEU A 122 18.93 3.72 -14.19
C LEU A 122 18.68 2.22 -14.41
N HIS A 123 19.55 1.36 -13.89
CA HIS A 123 19.38 -0.09 -13.97
C HIS A 123 18.11 -0.56 -13.23
N VAL A 124 17.92 -0.09 -12.00
CA VAL A 124 16.73 -0.41 -11.18
C VAL A 124 15.45 0.13 -11.82
N MET A 125 15.48 1.35 -12.38
CA MET A 125 14.33 1.91 -13.10
C MET A 125 13.97 1.09 -14.34
N ARG A 126 14.96 0.66 -15.15
CA ARG A 126 14.73 -0.25 -16.29
C ARG A 126 14.14 -1.58 -15.84
N PHE A 127 14.67 -2.15 -14.77
CA PHE A 127 14.14 -3.38 -14.17
C PHE A 127 12.67 -3.21 -13.76
N SER A 128 12.32 -2.10 -13.09
CA SER A 128 10.94 -1.82 -12.67
C SER A 128 9.97 -1.67 -13.85
N ALA A 129 10.43 -1.04 -14.94
CA ALA A 129 9.65 -0.89 -16.16
C ALA A 129 9.34 -2.24 -16.82
N ILE A 130 10.30 -3.17 -16.81
CA ILE A 130 10.10 -4.55 -17.28
C ILE A 130 9.14 -5.30 -16.34
N ALA A 131 9.32 -5.18 -15.02
CA ALA A 131 8.47 -5.83 -14.04
C ALA A 131 7.01 -5.40 -14.15
N LYS A 132 6.74 -4.12 -14.43
CA LYS A 132 5.39 -3.58 -14.66
C LYS A 132 4.66 -4.25 -15.83
N GLN A 133 5.40 -4.74 -16.83
CA GLN A 133 4.82 -5.43 -18.00
C GLN A 133 4.45 -6.89 -17.71
N VAL A 134 4.87 -7.44 -16.58
CA VAL A 134 4.50 -8.79 -16.17
C VAL A 134 3.10 -8.77 -15.57
N VAL A 135 2.10 -9.07 -16.40
CA VAL A 135 0.73 -9.27 -15.93
C VAL A 135 0.61 -10.65 -15.30
N GLN A 136 0.26 -10.70 -14.01
CA GLN A 136 -0.14 -11.93 -13.33
C GLN A 136 -1.48 -12.36 -13.93
N VAL A 137 -1.51 -13.50 -14.62
CA VAL A 137 -2.79 -14.15 -14.95
C VAL A 137 -3.20 -14.83 -13.66
N ILE A 138 -4.05 -14.17 -12.90
CA ILE A 138 -4.73 -14.75 -11.75
C ILE A 138 -5.79 -15.67 -12.36
N PRO A 139 -5.63 -17.01 -12.35
CA PRO A 139 -6.72 -17.87 -12.81
C PRO A 139 -7.94 -17.60 -11.95
N SER A 140 -9.08 -17.33 -12.58
CA SER A 140 -10.36 -16.97 -11.95
C SER A 140 -11.00 -18.10 -11.12
N LYS A 141 -10.29 -19.21 -10.91
CA LYS A 141 -10.76 -20.27 -10.03
C LYS A 141 -10.29 -19.93 -8.62
N PHE A 142 -11.24 -19.52 -7.77
CA PHE A 142 -11.13 -19.65 -6.32
C PHE A 142 -10.68 -21.09 -6.04
N GLN A 143 -9.38 -21.25 -5.83
CA GLN A 143 -8.82 -22.54 -5.47
C GLN A 143 -9.26 -22.77 -4.04
N GLU A 144 -10.03 -23.84 -3.80
CA GLU A 144 -10.44 -24.29 -2.47
C GLU A 144 -9.32 -24.08 -1.47
N SER A 145 -9.68 -23.41 -0.37
CA SER A 145 -8.87 -23.16 0.80
C SER A 145 -7.83 -24.25 1.02
N PHE A 146 -6.56 -23.93 0.79
CA PHE A 146 -5.48 -24.69 1.41
C PHE A 146 -5.46 -24.27 2.88
N SER A 147 -6.37 -24.83 3.68
CA SER A 147 -6.15 -25.06 5.10
C SER A 147 -4.70 -25.52 5.31
N PRO A 148 -4.04 -25.20 6.45
CA PRO A 148 -2.73 -25.79 6.74
C PRO A 148 -2.98 -27.28 6.89
N ARG A 149 -2.85 -28.01 5.78
CA ARG A 149 -2.90 -29.46 5.79
C ARG A 149 -1.60 -29.84 6.47
N LEU A 150 -1.69 -30.45 7.64
CA LEU A 150 -0.66 -31.38 8.04
C LEU A 150 -0.68 -32.46 6.95
N VAL A 151 0.32 -32.39 6.08
CA VAL A 151 0.50 -33.29 4.94
C VAL A 151 1.64 -34.22 5.33
N GLY A 152 1.38 -35.52 5.35
CA GLY A 152 2.45 -36.51 5.42
C GLY A 152 3.36 -36.44 4.20
N CYS A 153 4.54 -37.05 4.26
CA CYS A 153 5.58 -36.93 3.23
C CYS A 153 5.15 -37.36 1.80
N ASP A 154 4.03 -38.05 1.68
CA ASP A 154 3.42 -38.61 0.47
C ASP A 154 2.23 -37.77 -0.06
N GLY A 155 2.04 -36.55 0.45
CA GLY A 155 1.21 -35.54 -0.22
C GLY A 155 -0.30 -35.64 0.00
N LYS A 156 -0.77 -36.54 0.88
CA LYS A 156 -2.20 -36.69 1.22
C LYS A 156 -2.56 -36.01 2.56
N PRO A 157 -3.80 -35.51 2.73
CA PRO A 157 -4.21 -34.76 3.93
C PRO A 157 -4.46 -35.69 5.14
N LEU A 158 -3.95 -35.34 6.33
CA LEU A 158 -4.18 -36.06 7.60
C LEU A 158 -5.57 -35.84 8.23
N LEU A 159 -6.46 -35.06 7.61
CA LEU A 159 -7.82 -34.87 8.09
C LEU A 159 -8.81 -34.91 6.94
N LYS A 160 -9.69 -35.92 6.97
CA LYS A 160 -11.01 -35.88 6.36
C LYS A 160 -12.05 -36.28 7.42
N ASN A 161 -12.96 -35.35 7.73
CA ASN A 161 -14.19 -35.57 8.49
C ASN A 161 -14.10 -36.05 9.95
N GLY A 162 -13.05 -35.71 10.70
CA GLY A 162 -13.11 -35.72 12.17
C GLY A 162 -13.18 -37.10 12.85
N LEU A 163 -12.91 -38.20 12.15
CA LEU A 163 -12.63 -39.50 12.76
C LEU A 163 -11.20 -39.93 12.42
N ILE A 164 -10.48 -40.40 13.44
CA ILE A 164 -9.15 -41.01 13.31
C ILE A 164 -9.36 -42.34 12.59
N ASP A 165 -8.86 -42.44 11.35
CA ASP A 165 -8.77 -43.71 10.64
C ASP A 165 -7.64 -44.54 11.27
N ASP A 166 -8.00 -45.55 12.05
CA ASP A 166 -7.05 -46.46 12.72
C ASP A 166 -6.11 -47.17 11.72
N GLN A 167 -6.52 -47.27 10.45
CA GLN A 167 -5.72 -47.85 9.37
C GLN A 167 -4.51 -46.99 8.98
N ALA A 168 -4.57 -45.66 9.15
CA ALA A 168 -3.47 -44.75 8.83
C ALA A 168 -2.39 -44.72 9.91
N ARG A 169 -2.71 -45.24 11.11
CA ARG A 169 -1.81 -45.27 12.27
C ARG A 169 -0.80 -46.42 12.21
N GLU A 170 -1.15 -47.54 11.56
CA GLU A 170 -0.24 -48.69 11.41
C GLU A 170 0.80 -48.49 10.30
N ASN A 171 0.46 -47.80 9.20
CA ASN A 171 1.41 -47.57 8.10
C ASN A 171 2.51 -46.53 8.41
N TYR A 172 2.44 -45.82 9.54
CA TYR A 172 3.41 -44.80 9.95
C TYR A 172 4.53 -45.37 10.87
N LEU A 173 4.53 -46.69 11.11
CA LEU A 173 5.42 -47.35 12.07
C LEU A 173 6.49 -48.25 11.43
N SER A 174 6.65 -48.24 10.11
CA SER A 174 7.74 -48.96 9.43
C SER A 174 8.76 -47.98 8.85
N GLU A 175 9.96 -48.03 9.45
CA GLU A 175 11.26 -47.44 9.02
C GLU A 175 11.41 -45.92 9.19
N GLU A 176 12.46 -45.34 9.76
CA GLU A 176 13.60 -45.71 10.61
C GLU A 176 14.32 -44.34 10.83
N GLU A 177 14.81 -44.04 12.03
CA GLU A 177 16.17 -43.48 12.24
C GLU A 177 16.45 -43.15 13.73
N LEU A 178 17.48 -43.86 14.22
CA LEU A 178 18.46 -43.52 15.26
C LEU A 178 17.98 -43.18 16.69
N PHE A 179 18.10 -44.17 17.57
CA PHE A 179 18.86 -44.00 18.82
C PHE A 179 19.74 -45.23 19.06
N ASP A 180 21.03 -44.97 19.29
CA ASP A 180 22.04 -45.91 19.77
C ASP A 180 21.73 -46.37 21.21
N ASP A 181 22.21 -47.59 21.48
CA ASP A 181 22.61 -48.18 22.76
C ASP A 181 21.55 -48.74 23.73
N GLU A 182 21.68 -50.07 23.87
CA GLU A 182 21.51 -50.89 25.08
C GLU A 182 20.10 -50.99 25.67
N ASP A 183 19.27 -51.84 25.06
CA ASP A 183 18.56 -52.93 25.76
C ASP A 183 17.65 -53.65 24.72
N GLU A 184 18.25 -54.53 23.90
CA GLU A 184 17.46 -55.54 23.19
C GLU A 184 16.94 -56.56 24.21
N ASN A 185 15.89 -56.19 24.94
CA ASN A 185 15.07 -57.20 25.60
C ASN A 185 14.36 -58.01 24.52
N ASP A 186 14.75 -59.27 24.42
CA ASP A 186 14.22 -60.27 23.50
C ASP A 186 12.69 -60.35 23.64
N MET A 187 11.96 -59.66 22.76
CA MET A 187 10.49 -59.57 22.75
C MET A 187 9.82 -60.86 22.27
N SER A 188 10.58 -61.94 22.07
CA SER A 188 10.09 -63.22 21.56
C SER A 188 9.38 -64.08 22.63
N ILE A 189 9.26 -63.63 23.89
CA ILE A 189 8.69 -64.42 25.00
C ILE A 189 7.78 -63.59 25.94
N LEU A 190 7.05 -62.58 25.45
CA LEU A 190 6.01 -61.91 26.26
C LEU A 190 4.60 -62.41 25.93
N PRO A 191 3.76 -62.72 26.93
CA PRO A 191 2.33 -62.96 26.75
C PRO A 191 1.65 -61.80 26.02
N GLN A 192 0.61 -62.10 25.24
CA GLN A 192 -0.09 -61.14 24.38
C GLN A 192 -0.62 -59.92 25.17
N GLU A 193 -1.08 -60.12 26.40
CA GLU A 193 -1.50 -59.03 27.29
C GLU A 193 -0.37 -58.07 27.68
N ASP A 194 0.84 -58.58 27.90
CA ASP A 194 1.97 -57.74 28.34
C ASP A 194 2.53 -56.91 27.17
N LEU A 195 2.50 -57.46 25.95
CA LEU A 195 2.85 -56.72 24.74
C LEU A 195 1.87 -55.56 24.49
N LEU A 196 0.57 -55.79 24.68
CA LEU A 196 -0.44 -54.73 24.59
C LEU A 196 -0.21 -53.63 25.63
N ASN A 197 0.15 -53.99 26.86
CA ASN A 197 0.47 -53.03 27.92
C ASN A 197 1.72 -52.19 27.59
N VAL A 198 2.76 -52.79 27.00
CA VAL A 198 3.96 -52.05 26.54
C VAL A 198 3.62 -51.07 25.42
N ILE A 199 2.81 -51.49 24.44
CA ILE A 199 2.35 -50.64 23.35
C ILE A 199 1.53 -49.45 23.89
N GLU A 200 0.62 -49.71 24.83
CA GLU A 200 -0.20 -48.66 25.47
C GLU A 200 0.69 -47.66 26.23
N ASN A 201 1.67 -48.15 26.99
CA ASN A 201 2.62 -47.31 27.72
C ASN A 201 3.49 -46.45 26.79
N LEU A 202 3.98 -47.02 25.69
CA LEU A 202 4.76 -46.28 24.69
C LEU A 202 3.90 -45.21 23.98
N ARG A 203 2.64 -45.50 23.68
CA ARG A 203 1.69 -44.51 23.13
C ARG A 203 1.48 -43.35 24.09
N VAL A 204 1.30 -43.62 25.38
CA VAL A 204 1.13 -42.58 26.41
C VAL A 204 2.40 -41.71 26.51
N LYS A 205 3.59 -42.32 26.53
CA LYS A 205 4.86 -41.59 26.54
C LYS A 205 5.05 -40.72 25.29
N LEU A 206 4.73 -41.25 24.10
CA LEU A 206 4.80 -40.49 22.85
C LEU A 206 3.84 -39.30 22.85
N LEU A 207 2.62 -39.48 23.34
CA LEU A 207 1.64 -38.40 23.46
C LEU A 207 2.08 -37.34 24.47
N ALA A 208 2.70 -37.74 25.59
CA ALA A 208 3.25 -36.83 26.57
C ALA A 208 4.40 -36.00 25.98
N GLU A 209 5.32 -36.63 25.24
CA GLU A 209 6.45 -35.91 24.63
C GLU A 209 5.98 -34.94 23.54
N ARG A 210 4.99 -35.33 22.72
CA ARG A 210 4.37 -34.43 21.73
C ARG A 210 3.72 -33.22 22.38
N ARG A 211 3.02 -33.40 23.52
CA ARG A 211 2.42 -32.28 24.27
C ARG A 211 3.49 -31.33 24.79
N LYS A 212 4.57 -31.86 25.37
CA LYS A 212 5.71 -31.08 25.87
C LYS A 212 6.37 -30.27 24.76
N ASN A 213 6.60 -30.88 23.59
CA ASN A 213 7.18 -30.22 22.43
C ASN A 213 6.29 -29.06 21.92
N LEU A 214 4.97 -29.29 21.84
CA LEU A 214 4.02 -28.23 21.45
C LEU A 214 4.03 -27.04 22.41
N VAL A 215 4.12 -27.30 23.73
CA VAL A 215 4.21 -26.24 24.73
C VAL A 215 5.50 -25.44 24.57
N GLN A 216 6.64 -26.11 24.40
CA GLN A 216 7.93 -25.45 24.14
C GLN A 216 7.91 -24.63 22.86
N GLU A 217 7.29 -25.13 21.79
CA GLU A 217 7.16 -24.39 20.54
C GLU A 217 6.32 -23.11 20.70
N ILE A 218 5.22 -23.18 21.46
CA ILE A 218 4.39 -22.00 21.76
C ILE A 218 5.18 -20.98 22.58
N GLU A 219 5.97 -21.44 23.55
CA GLU A 219 6.80 -20.58 24.41
C GLU A 219 7.90 -19.87 23.60
N ILE A 220 8.66 -20.61 22.79
CA ILE A 220 9.68 -20.04 21.89
C ILE A 220 9.07 -19.01 20.93
N ARG A 221 7.90 -19.32 20.35
CA ARG A 221 7.21 -18.38 19.45
C ARG A 221 6.76 -17.11 20.17
N LYS A 222 6.31 -17.22 21.42
CA LYS A 222 5.94 -16.08 22.25
C LYS A 222 7.17 -15.22 22.58
N GLU A 223 8.24 -15.82 23.07
CA GLU A 223 9.49 -15.11 23.38
C GLU A 223 10.07 -14.41 22.16
N MET A 224 10.08 -15.08 21.00
CA MET A 224 10.52 -14.49 19.74
C MET A 224 9.61 -13.35 19.30
N GLY A 225 8.29 -13.47 19.51
CA GLY A 225 7.32 -12.42 19.23
C GLY A 225 7.51 -11.18 20.12
N ASP A 226 7.72 -11.39 21.41
CA ASP A 226 7.97 -10.33 22.39
C ASP A 226 9.30 -9.61 22.08
N ALA A 227 10.37 -10.36 21.76
CA ALA A 227 11.66 -9.80 21.35
C ALA A 227 11.56 -8.99 20.04
N MET A 228 10.80 -9.48 19.06
CA MET A 228 10.58 -8.78 17.79
C MET A 228 9.79 -7.48 18.02
N LEU A 229 8.76 -7.52 18.87
CA LEU A 229 7.99 -6.33 19.23
C LEU A 229 8.87 -5.28 19.92
N GLN A 230 9.72 -5.71 20.86
CA GLN A 230 10.65 -4.82 21.53
C GLN A 230 11.63 -4.15 20.56
N GLN A 231 12.24 -4.91 19.64
CA GLN A 231 13.10 -4.32 18.59
C GLN A 231 12.36 -3.29 17.73
N LEU A 232 11.10 -3.55 17.41
CA LEU A 232 10.29 -2.65 16.58
C LEU A 232 10.01 -1.33 17.33
N MET A 233 9.70 -1.41 18.63
CA MET A 233 9.53 -0.23 19.48
C MET A 233 10.83 0.59 19.60
N GLU A 234 11.97 -0.05 19.86
CA GLU A 234 13.28 0.61 19.96
C GLU A 234 13.66 1.29 18.64
N SER A 235 13.41 0.63 17.50
CA SER A 235 13.64 1.18 16.17
C SER A 235 12.75 2.40 15.87
N GLU A 236 11.47 2.31 16.23
CA GLU A 236 10.53 3.42 16.08
C GLU A 236 10.95 4.62 16.93
N GLU A 237 11.35 4.39 18.18
CA GLU A 237 11.81 5.44 19.08
C GLU A 237 13.06 6.13 18.54
N LEU A 238 14.04 5.36 18.04
CA LEU A 238 15.23 5.92 17.39
C LEU A 238 14.88 6.79 16.18
N ARG A 239 13.97 6.32 15.33
CA ARG A 239 13.47 7.08 14.16
C ARG A 239 12.80 8.37 14.59
N ASN A 240 11.94 8.32 15.62
CA ASN A 240 11.26 9.51 16.15
C ASN A 240 12.26 10.53 16.71
N ARG A 241 13.29 10.07 17.45
CA ARG A 241 14.36 10.94 17.94
C ARG A 241 15.16 11.60 16.80
N GLN A 242 15.44 10.86 15.72
CA GLN A 242 16.12 11.42 14.55
C GLN A 242 15.28 12.50 13.85
N VAL A 243 13.98 12.27 13.69
CA VAL A 243 13.04 13.24 13.12
C VAL A 243 12.95 14.49 14.00
N ALA A 244 12.89 14.34 15.31
CA ALA A 244 12.87 15.46 16.25
C ALA A 244 14.14 16.33 16.13
N LYS A 245 15.34 15.72 16.15
CA LYS A 245 16.60 16.44 15.96
C LYS A 245 16.67 17.18 14.63
N LEU A 246 16.14 16.58 13.57
CA LEU A 246 16.11 17.21 12.26
C LEU A 246 15.17 18.42 12.25
N LYS A 247 13.99 18.30 12.87
CA LYS A 247 13.03 19.39 13.05
C LYS A 247 13.67 20.55 13.82
N ASP A 248 14.33 20.27 14.94
CA ASP A 248 15.00 21.29 15.75
C ASP A 248 16.09 22.01 14.96
N SER A 249 16.91 21.28 14.18
CA SER A 249 17.93 21.88 13.32
C SER A 249 17.34 22.78 12.22
N TYR A 250 16.22 22.38 11.63
CA TYR A 250 15.54 23.23 10.64
C TYR A 250 14.91 24.47 11.28
N GLN A 251 14.38 24.34 12.50
CA GLN A 251 13.82 25.45 13.24
C GLN A 251 14.91 26.48 13.60
N GLU A 252 16.05 26.03 14.13
CA GLU A 252 17.20 26.89 14.43
C GLU A 252 17.70 27.64 13.17
N LYS A 253 17.78 26.96 12.02
CA LYS A 253 18.16 27.62 10.76
C LYS A 253 17.15 28.69 10.34
N LEU A 254 15.86 28.44 10.54
CA LEU A 254 14.81 29.39 10.21
C LEU A 254 14.87 30.62 11.12
N GLU A 255 15.08 30.41 12.42
CA GLU A 255 15.26 31.47 13.42
C GLU A 255 16.51 32.31 13.11
N ASN A 256 17.65 31.68 12.85
CA ASN A 256 18.88 32.39 12.44
C ASN A 256 18.67 33.22 11.17
N THR A 257 17.96 32.68 10.19
CA THR A 257 17.66 33.41 8.94
C THR A 257 16.72 34.58 9.21
N PHE A 258 15.74 34.41 10.10
CA PHE A 258 14.83 35.46 10.51
C PHE A 258 15.55 36.60 11.23
N ASP A 259 16.49 36.29 12.13
CA ASP A 259 17.30 37.30 12.83
C ASP A 259 18.18 38.09 11.85
N ILE A 260 18.78 37.44 10.86
CA ILE A 260 19.54 38.12 9.79
C ILE A 260 18.63 39.12 9.03
N TYR A 261 17.42 38.71 8.65
CA TYR A 261 16.49 39.63 7.97
C TYR A 261 16.03 40.78 8.87
N LYS A 262 15.80 40.50 10.15
CA LYS A 262 15.41 41.50 11.13
C LYS A 262 16.50 42.56 11.30
N ASP A 263 17.76 42.16 11.38
CA ASP A 263 18.88 43.09 11.51
C ASP A 263 19.12 43.88 10.22
N ALA A 264 19.04 43.23 9.05
CA ALA A 264 19.11 43.94 7.76
C ALA A 264 18.00 45.00 7.60
N LEU A 265 16.78 44.72 8.08
CA LEU A 265 15.68 45.69 8.08
C LEU A 265 15.94 46.86 9.03
N LYS A 266 16.52 46.60 10.21
CA LYS A 266 16.91 47.68 11.14
C LYS A 266 17.99 48.56 10.54
N ASP A 267 19.03 47.95 9.95
CA ASP A 267 20.15 48.68 9.34
C ASP A 267 19.65 49.56 8.19
N HIS A 268 18.81 49.02 7.30
CA HIS A 268 18.21 49.79 6.22
C HIS A 268 17.32 50.92 6.74
N ALA A 269 16.51 50.68 7.79
CA ALA A 269 15.70 51.73 8.41
C ALA A 269 16.57 52.84 9.03
N TYR A 270 17.68 52.47 9.68
CA TYR A 270 18.64 53.40 10.26
C TYR A 270 19.35 54.23 9.19
N GLN A 271 19.85 53.59 8.12
CA GLN A 271 20.48 54.28 6.99
C GLN A 271 19.53 55.30 6.36
N ARG A 272 18.27 54.91 6.12
CA ARG A 272 17.25 55.82 5.57
C ARG A 272 16.92 57.00 6.48
N ALA A 273 17.00 56.81 7.79
CA ALA A 273 16.84 57.89 8.75
C ALA A 273 18.05 58.84 8.74
N LEU A 274 19.26 58.29 8.58
CA LEU A 274 20.51 59.05 8.49
C LEU A 274 20.56 59.90 7.21
N GLU A 275 20.23 59.30 6.05
CA GLU A 275 20.12 60.02 4.75
C GLU A 275 19.15 61.19 4.85
N ARG A 276 17.98 61.01 5.49
CA ARG A 276 17.03 62.11 5.71
C ARG A 276 17.57 63.23 6.59
N VAL A 277 18.45 62.93 7.55
CA VAL A 277 19.07 63.96 8.39
C VAL A 277 20.15 64.69 7.60
N GLU A 278 20.92 63.96 6.79
CA GLU A 278 21.96 64.50 5.92
C GLU A 278 21.37 65.42 4.83
N ASP A 279 20.26 65.01 4.19
CA ASP A 279 19.51 65.83 3.22
C ASP A 279 18.96 67.15 3.82
N ASN A 280 18.75 67.19 5.14
CA ASN A 280 18.25 68.37 5.85
C ASN A 280 19.37 69.15 6.58
N TYR A 281 20.64 68.77 6.41
CA TYR A 281 21.76 69.41 7.07
C TYR A 281 22.25 70.62 6.27
N VAL A 282 22.16 71.81 6.86
CA VAL A 282 22.74 73.04 6.30
C VAL A 282 24.03 73.36 7.07
N PRO A 283 25.20 73.43 6.41
CA PRO A 283 26.45 73.82 7.05
C PRO A 283 26.34 75.17 7.77
N LEU A 284 26.95 75.28 8.96
CA LEU A 284 26.81 76.45 9.82
C LEU A 284 27.24 77.76 9.14
N ASP A 285 28.29 77.72 8.33
CA ASP A 285 28.78 78.87 7.59
C ASP A 285 27.79 79.35 6.52
N GLU A 286 27.06 78.41 5.90
CA GLU A 286 26.04 78.69 4.89
C GLU A 286 24.77 79.23 5.54
N PHE A 287 24.42 78.71 6.72
CA PHE A 287 23.34 79.24 7.56
C PHE A 287 23.63 80.67 8.03
N ILE A 288 24.84 80.94 8.55
CA ILE A 288 25.26 82.29 8.99
C ILE A 288 25.27 83.26 7.80
N ALA A 289 25.81 82.84 6.65
CA ALA A 289 25.83 83.66 5.44
C ALA A 289 24.41 83.99 4.93
N GLU A 290 23.47 83.05 5.01
CA GLU A 290 22.07 83.36 4.69
C GLU A 290 21.39 84.23 5.74
N GLN A 291 21.74 84.07 7.02
CA GLN A 291 21.22 84.93 8.08
C GLN A 291 21.70 86.38 7.92
N GLU A 292 22.97 86.61 7.56
CA GLU A 292 23.51 87.92 7.23
C GLU A 292 22.86 88.52 5.97
N LYS A 293 22.58 87.71 4.95
CA LYS A 293 21.86 88.18 3.74
C LYS A 293 20.42 88.59 4.06
N VAL A 294 19.73 87.82 4.91
CA VAL A 294 18.38 88.15 5.38
C VAL A 294 18.40 89.46 6.18
N GLU A 295 19.33 89.62 7.12
CA GLU A 295 19.49 90.87 7.87
C GLU A 295 19.80 92.07 6.96
N ALA A 296 20.67 91.89 5.95
CA ALA A 296 20.97 92.93 4.98
C ALA A 296 19.75 93.28 4.10
N LEU A 297 18.92 92.29 3.75
CA LEU A 297 17.67 92.50 3.01
C LEU A 297 16.61 93.19 3.89
N GLU A 298 16.50 92.83 5.16
CA GLU A 298 15.60 93.50 6.12
C GLU A 298 16.02 94.95 6.38
N GLN A 299 17.32 95.22 6.46
CA GLN A 299 17.85 96.59 6.53
C GLN A 299 17.52 97.38 5.27
N ARG A 300 17.70 96.78 4.08
CA ARG A 300 17.31 97.40 2.79
C ARG A 300 15.81 97.62 2.66
N LEU A 301 14.98 96.68 3.13
CA LEU A 301 13.52 96.83 3.18
C LEU A 301 13.14 97.97 4.12
N SER A 302 13.77 98.06 5.30
CA SER A 302 13.56 99.14 6.26
C SER A 302 14.00 100.51 5.71
N GLU A 303 15.08 100.55 4.93
CA GLU A 303 15.52 101.76 4.21
C GLU A 303 14.56 102.15 3.09
N MET A 304 14.10 101.18 2.30
CA MET A 304 13.11 101.38 1.26
C MET A 304 11.77 101.84 1.85
N GLU A 305 11.34 101.31 2.99
CA GLU A 305 10.15 101.75 3.71
C GLU A 305 10.31 103.16 4.27
N ARG A 306 11.47 103.50 4.86
CA ARG A 306 11.79 104.89 5.25
C ARG A 306 11.72 105.85 4.06
N ASN A 307 12.32 105.48 2.94
CA ASN A 307 12.33 106.29 1.71
C ASN A 307 10.93 106.39 1.07
N ARG A 308 10.09 105.36 1.22
CA ARG A 308 8.70 105.35 0.74
C ARG A 308 7.76 106.13 1.66
N THR A 309 8.06 106.23 2.95
CA THR A 309 7.34 107.12 3.90
C THR A 309 7.78 108.59 3.80
N GLY A 310 8.95 108.87 3.23
CA GLY A 310 9.46 110.22 2.97
C GLY A 310 8.98 110.86 1.65
N SER A 311 8.40 110.08 0.74
CA SER A 311 7.94 110.59 -0.56
C SER A 311 6.57 110.04 -0.93
N THR A 312 5.55 110.78 -0.49
CA THR A 312 4.16 110.84 -0.98
C THR A 312 3.31 109.56 -0.88
N ALA A 313 2.33 109.62 0.03
CA ALA A 313 1.14 108.80 0.00
C ALA A 313 0.47 108.86 -1.38
N SER A 314 0.38 107.74 -2.09
CA SER A 314 -0.89 107.15 -2.56
C SER A 314 -0.71 106.19 -3.76
N VAL A 315 -1.31 105.01 -3.60
CA VAL A 315 -1.86 104.06 -4.59
C VAL A 315 -0.91 103.32 -5.56
N SER A 316 -0.66 102.06 -5.18
CA SER A 316 -0.73 100.80 -5.94
C SER A 316 -0.99 100.83 -7.47
N THR A 317 -0.26 99.97 -8.20
CA THR A 317 -0.77 98.82 -9.01
C THR A 317 -0.02 98.68 -10.35
N VAL A 318 0.72 97.56 -10.47
CA VAL A 318 0.96 96.72 -11.68
C VAL A 318 1.80 97.29 -12.83
N LEU A 319 2.72 96.45 -13.35
CA LEU A 319 3.13 96.21 -14.77
C LEU A 319 4.36 95.25 -14.73
N THR A 320 4.27 93.95 -15.02
CA THR A 320 4.32 93.20 -16.31
C THR A 320 5.64 93.23 -17.12
N LYS A 321 6.15 92.01 -17.35
CA LYS A 321 6.71 91.39 -18.58
C LYS A 321 8.18 91.57 -19.04
N ASP A 322 8.83 90.40 -19.07
CA ASP A 322 9.49 89.69 -20.20
C ASP A 322 10.83 90.13 -20.84
N ASN A 323 11.61 89.07 -21.15
CA ASN A 323 12.66 88.86 -22.17
C ASN A 323 14.12 89.25 -21.80
N SER A 324 15.02 88.27 -21.60
CA SER A 324 15.75 87.43 -22.59
C SER A 324 16.99 88.12 -23.15
N SER A 325 18.19 87.55 -22.92
CA SER A 325 19.19 87.09 -23.93
C SER A 325 20.66 87.09 -23.45
N GLN A 326 21.32 85.92 -23.67
CA GLN A 326 22.70 85.62 -24.12
C GLN A 326 23.92 86.42 -23.60
N THR A 327 24.97 85.74 -23.06
CA THR A 327 26.25 85.34 -23.74
C THR A 327 27.36 84.78 -22.80
N GLU A 328 28.02 83.72 -23.29
CA GLU A 328 29.47 83.33 -23.30
C GLU A 328 30.38 83.12 -22.04
N SER A 329 30.77 81.84 -21.88
CA SER A 329 32.10 81.20 -21.65
C SER A 329 33.28 81.91 -20.94
N ASN A 330 33.82 81.29 -19.87
CA ASN A 330 35.07 80.47 -19.89
C ASN A 330 35.58 79.99 -18.50
N ASN A 331 35.76 78.66 -18.41
CA ASN A 331 36.80 77.84 -17.75
C ASN A 331 37.37 78.13 -16.34
N THR A 332 37.27 77.13 -15.44
CA THR A 332 38.42 76.36 -14.91
C THR A 332 37.93 75.06 -14.20
N PRO A 333 38.79 74.03 -14.04
CA PRO A 333 38.38 72.62 -14.07
C PRO A 333 38.35 71.96 -12.68
N VAL A 334 37.30 71.19 -12.37
CA VAL A 334 37.31 70.26 -11.23
C VAL A 334 36.63 68.94 -11.61
N THR A 335 37.48 67.92 -11.74
CA THR A 335 37.24 66.50 -11.47
C THR A 335 35.99 65.85 -12.06
N VAL A 336 36.08 65.51 -13.35
CA VAL A 336 35.29 64.46 -13.98
C VAL A 336 35.89 63.10 -13.58
N CYS A 337 35.39 62.48 -12.52
CA CYS A 337 35.54 61.04 -12.23
C CYS A 337 34.42 60.61 -11.27
N ASN A 338 33.38 59.94 -11.79
CA ASN A 338 32.50 58.91 -11.15
C ASN A 338 31.02 58.91 -11.58
N TRP A 339 30.56 59.84 -12.42
CA TRP A 339 29.12 59.89 -12.80
C TRP A 339 28.73 58.87 -13.89
N VAL A 340 29.71 58.25 -14.57
CA VAL A 340 29.46 57.24 -15.61
C VAL A 340 29.10 55.89 -15.00
N THR A 341 29.70 55.54 -13.85
CA THR A 341 29.52 54.24 -13.20
C THR A 341 28.17 54.08 -12.51
N ASP A 342 27.59 55.14 -11.93
CA ASP A 342 26.28 55.04 -11.25
C ASP A 342 25.09 54.96 -12.22
N ALA A 343 25.19 55.62 -13.37
CA ALA A 343 24.16 55.51 -14.42
C ALA A 343 24.12 54.09 -15.03
N GLU A 344 25.27 53.44 -15.17
CA GLU A 344 25.37 52.05 -15.63
C GLU A 344 24.90 51.06 -14.56
N ARG A 345 25.22 51.32 -13.29
CA ARG A 345 24.72 50.52 -12.14
C ARG A 345 23.20 50.57 -12.03
N CYS A 346 22.61 51.75 -12.16
CA CYS A 346 21.15 51.92 -12.14
C CYS A 346 20.46 51.19 -13.30
N LYS A 347 21.07 51.18 -14.49
CA LYS A 347 20.54 50.42 -15.65
C LYS A 347 20.58 48.92 -15.43
N VAL A 348 21.62 48.39 -14.79
CA VAL A 348 21.72 46.96 -14.46
C VAL A 348 20.67 46.58 -13.42
N ILE A 349 20.54 47.36 -12.34
CA ILE A 349 19.53 47.12 -11.29
C ILE A 349 18.11 47.17 -11.85
N PHE A 350 17.81 48.10 -12.77
CA PHE A 350 16.50 48.18 -13.41
C PHE A 350 16.20 46.94 -14.29
N LYS A 351 17.21 46.44 -15.02
CA LYS A 351 17.08 45.20 -15.80
C LYS A 351 16.85 43.98 -14.91
N ASP A 352 17.60 43.88 -13.81
CA ASP A 352 17.48 42.78 -12.86
C ASP A 352 16.12 42.81 -12.14
N LYS A 353 15.64 44.00 -11.73
CA LYS A 353 14.29 44.18 -11.18
C LYS A 353 13.21 43.70 -12.17
N CYS A 354 13.31 44.11 -13.43
CA CYS A 354 12.34 43.73 -14.46
C CYS A 354 12.40 42.22 -14.78
N ALA A 355 13.57 41.59 -14.67
CA ALA A 355 13.71 40.14 -14.79
C ALA A 355 13.07 39.40 -13.61
N VAL A 356 13.24 39.90 -12.38
CA VAL A 356 12.62 39.34 -11.17
C VAL A 356 11.10 39.48 -11.22
N GLU A 357 10.57 40.62 -11.65
CA GLU A 357 9.12 40.83 -11.82
C GLU A 357 8.52 39.81 -12.78
N LYS A 358 9.16 39.55 -13.93
CA LYS A 358 8.72 38.49 -14.87
C LYS A 358 8.74 37.08 -14.26
N ILE A 359 9.77 36.77 -13.46
CA ILE A 359 9.85 35.47 -12.78
C ILE A 359 8.73 35.34 -11.73
N CYS A 360 8.43 36.42 -11.01
CA CYS A 360 7.33 36.46 -10.05
C CYS A 360 5.97 36.26 -10.73
N GLU A 361 5.72 36.93 -11.86
CA GLU A 361 4.50 36.74 -12.66
C GLU A 361 4.34 35.29 -13.13
N GLN A 362 5.39 34.70 -13.69
CA GLN A 362 5.38 33.29 -14.12
C GLN A 362 5.13 32.31 -12.97
N LYS A 363 5.71 32.57 -11.79
CA LYS A 363 5.46 31.77 -10.60
C LYS A 363 4.03 31.94 -10.09
N GLN A 364 3.47 33.14 -10.16
CA GLN A 364 2.09 33.39 -9.76
C GLN A 364 1.10 32.66 -10.66
N GLU A 365 1.32 32.66 -11.99
CA GLU A 365 0.52 31.88 -12.93
C GLU A 365 0.62 30.37 -12.67
N LEU A 366 1.81 29.89 -12.33
CA LEU A 366 2.02 28.48 -11.99
C LEU A 366 1.27 28.10 -10.71
N ILE A 367 1.29 28.96 -9.69
CA ILE A 367 0.54 28.75 -8.43
C ILE A 367 -0.95 28.65 -8.73
N LEU A 368 -1.52 29.60 -9.49
CA LEU A 368 -2.94 29.59 -9.87
C LEU A 368 -3.31 28.32 -10.67
N SER A 369 -2.43 27.86 -11.56
CA SER A 369 -2.63 26.61 -12.31
C SER A 369 -2.62 25.38 -11.41
N LEU A 370 -1.72 25.32 -10.43
CA LEU A 370 -1.64 24.25 -9.46
C LEU A 370 -2.85 24.24 -8.52
N GLU A 371 -3.31 25.39 -8.06
CA GLU A 371 -4.53 25.54 -7.25
C GLU A 371 -5.78 25.05 -8.00
N LYS A 372 -5.89 25.40 -9.29
CA LYS A 372 -6.97 24.88 -10.16
C LYS A 372 -6.91 23.36 -10.32
N ARG A 373 -5.71 22.79 -10.38
CA ARG A 373 -5.53 21.34 -10.51
C ARG A 373 -5.82 20.61 -9.20
N ILE A 374 -5.49 21.20 -8.06
CA ILE A 374 -5.82 20.67 -6.73
C ILE A 374 -7.34 20.67 -6.52
N THR A 375 -8.04 21.74 -6.90
CA THR A 375 -9.50 21.81 -6.79
C THR A 375 -10.19 20.73 -7.62
N ILE A 376 -9.79 20.54 -8.89
CA ILE A 376 -10.30 19.45 -9.73
C ILE A 376 -10.03 18.08 -9.09
N LEU A 377 -8.82 17.87 -8.55
CA LEU A 377 -8.48 16.60 -7.91
C LEU A 377 -9.37 16.34 -6.68
N ASN A 378 -9.60 17.36 -5.85
CA ASN A 378 -10.49 17.26 -4.69
C ASN A 378 -11.93 16.93 -5.08
N ASP A 379 -12.45 17.52 -6.16
CA ASP A 379 -13.78 17.18 -6.66
C ASP A 379 -13.86 15.72 -7.12
N THR A 380 -12.87 15.23 -7.86
CA THR A 380 -12.84 13.80 -8.26
C THR A 380 -12.74 12.85 -7.08
N VAL A 381 -11.99 13.23 -6.03
CA VAL A 381 -11.90 12.44 -4.79
C VAL A 381 -13.24 12.40 -4.07
N ARG A 382 -13.97 13.53 -4.05
CA ARG A 382 -15.31 13.59 -3.47
C ARG A 382 -16.31 12.70 -4.22
N GLU A 383 -16.38 12.81 -5.54
CA GLU A 383 -17.26 11.98 -6.37
C GLU A 383 -16.96 10.48 -6.23
N THR A 384 -15.68 10.11 -6.22
CA THR A 384 -15.29 8.71 -6.02
C THR A 384 -15.62 8.23 -4.61
N SER A 385 -15.48 9.08 -3.59
CA SER A 385 -15.86 8.74 -2.21
C SER A 385 -17.37 8.51 -2.07
N GLU A 386 -18.19 9.34 -2.73
CA GLU A 386 -19.65 9.16 -2.76
C GLU A 386 -20.04 7.84 -3.46
N SER A 387 -19.41 7.53 -4.61
CA SER A 387 -19.65 6.25 -5.31
C SER A 387 -19.24 5.02 -4.48
N VAL A 388 -18.14 5.12 -3.72
CA VAL A 388 -17.71 4.05 -2.81
C VAL A 388 -18.70 3.87 -1.66
N PHE A 389 -19.23 4.97 -1.13
CA PHE A 389 -20.24 4.92 -0.06
C PHE A 389 -21.52 4.21 -0.53
N GLU A 390 -22.02 4.56 -1.73
CA GLU A 390 -23.19 3.92 -2.33
C GLU A 390 -22.98 2.42 -2.55
N LYS A 391 -21.86 2.03 -3.16
CA LYS A 391 -21.52 0.60 -3.36
C LYS A 391 -21.35 -0.15 -2.03
N THR A 392 -20.87 0.53 -0.99
CA THR A 392 -20.75 -0.07 0.35
C THR A 392 -22.12 -0.33 0.98
N ALA A 393 -23.09 0.57 0.75
CA ALA A 393 -24.47 0.36 1.16
C ALA A 393 -25.09 -0.84 0.42
N ASP A 394 -24.89 -0.94 -0.89
CA ASP A 394 -25.37 -2.07 -1.70
C ASP A 394 -24.81 -3.41 -1.20
N ILE A 395 -23.50 -3.47 -0.93
CA ILE A 395 -22.85 -4.68 -0.37
C ILE A 395 -23.49 -5.08 0.95
N LYS A 396 -23.79 -4.13 1.85
CA LYS A 396 -24.48 -4.43 3.12
C LYS A 396 -25.87 -5.01 2.89
N THR A 397 -26.63 -4.49 1.92
CA THR A 397 -27.96 -5.04 1.60
C THR A 397 -27.86 -6.46 1.03
N LEU A 398 -26.87 -6.74 0.17
CA LEU A 398 -26.62 -8.08 -0.38
C LEU A 398 -26.17 -9.06 0.70
N GLN A 399 -25.31 -8.62 1.62
CA GLN A 399 -24.90 -9.43 2.78
C GLN A 399 -26.09 -9.83 3.65
N LYS A 400 -27.04 -8.91 3.86
CA LYS A 400 -28.27 -9.21 4.61
C LYS A 400 -29.12 -10.26 3.88
N LYS A 401 -29.34 -10.11 2.57
CA LYS A 401 -30.09 -11.10 1.77
C LYS A 401 -29.44 -12.47 1.80
N LEU A 402 -28.10 -12.54 1.70
CA LEU A 402 -27.37 -13.80 1.77
C LEU A 402 -27.50 -14.48 3.14
N ALA A 403 -27.53 -13.70 4.22
CA ALA A 403 -27.77 -14.22 5.57
C ALA A 403 -29.20 -14.76 5.73
N ASP A 404 -30.18 -14.07 5.17
CA ASP A 404 -31.58 -14.52 5.16
C ASP A 404 -31.72 -15.84 4.37
N GLU A 405 -31.10 -15.96 3.20
CA GLU A 405 -31.09 -17.20 2.39
C GLU A 405 -30.37 -18.35 3.10
N ALA A 406 -29.28 -18.09 3.82
CA ALA A 406 -28.57 -19.10 4.61
C ALA A 406 -29.46 -19.64 5.75
N HIS A 407 -30.22 -18.77 6.42
CA HIS A 407 -31.18 -19.18 7.44
C HIS A 407 -32.33 -20.01 6.87
N ASP A 408 -32.83 -19.68 5.68
CA ASP A 408 -33.85 -20.47 5.00
C ASP A 408 -33.33 -21.87 4.61
N LEU A 409 -32.09 -21.97 4.13
CA LEU A 409 -31.46 -23.27 3.82
C LEU A 409 -31.28 -24.13 5.08
N GLU A 410 -30.84 -23.55 6.20
CA GLU A 410 -30.70 -24.27 7.47
C GLU A 410 -32.06 -24.81 7.96
N ARG A 411 -33.14 -24.04 7.76
CA ARG A 411 -34.51 -24.49 8.08
C ARG A 411 -34.91 -25.70 7.23
N VAL A 412 -34.64 -25.66 5.92
CA VAL A 412 -34.94 -26.77 5.00
C VAL A 412 -34.10 -28.01 5.33
N GLU A 413 -32.84 -27.84 5.72
CA GLU A 413 -31.97 -28.95 6.11
C GLU A 413 -32.50 -29.66 7.36
N LYS A 414 -32.98 -28.91 8.36
CA LYS A 414 -33.65 -29.48 9.55
C LYS A 414 -34.91 -30.26 9.18
N GLU A 415 -35.75 -29.72 8.30
CA GLU A 415 -36.96 -30.39 7.83
C GLU A 415 -36.63 -31.68 7.06
N ASN A 416 -35.57 -31.68 6.24
CA ASN A 416 -35.11 -32.89 5.55
C ASN A 416 -34.58 -33.95 6.54
N ALA A 417 -33.82 -33.54 7.56
CA ALA A 417 -33.33 -34.45 8.59
C ALA A 417 -34.48 -35.09 9.40
N GLU A 418 -35.58 -34.37 9.61
CA GLU A 418 -36.80 -34.93 10.23
C GLU A 418 -37.47 -35.95 9.31
N LYS A 419 -37.65 -35.62 8.03
CA LYS A 419 -38.22 -36.54 7.03
C LYS A 419 -37.37 -37.79 6.82
N ASP A 420 -36.04 -37.67 6.87
CA ASP A 420 -35.14 -38.82 6.77
C ASP A 420 -35.28 -39.77 7.97
N LYS A 421 -35.53 -39.24 9.18
CA LYS A 421 -35.87 -40.05 10.36
C LYS A 421 -37.20 -40.77 10.18
N GLU A 422 -38.23 -40.07 9.68
CA GLU A 422 -39.52 -40.70 9.38
C GLU A 422 -39.39 -41.81 8.32
N LEU A 423 -38.62 -41.57 7.26
CA LEU A 423 -38.33 -42.58 6.24
C LEU A 423 -37.58 -43.78 6.81
N PHE A 424 -36.66 -43.56 7.75
CA PHE A 424 -35.96 -44.66 8.42
C PHE A 424 -36.92 -45.53 9.23
N LEU A 425 -37.81 -44.91 10.01
CA LEU A 425 -38.83 -45.63 10.79
C LEU A 425 -39.80 -46.43 9.89
N LEU A 426 -40.29 -45.82 8.81
CA LEU A 426 -41.17 -46.49 7.85
C LEU A 426 -40.47 -47.66 7.13
N LYS A 427 -39.17 -47.52 6.82
CA LYS A 427 -38.37 -48.62 6.25
C LYS A 427 -38.20 -49.77 7.24
N GLU A 428 -38.00 -49.47 8.52
CA GLU A 428 -37.89 -50.49 9.57
C GLU A 428 -39.22 -51.23 9.77
N GLU A 429 -40.35 -50.51 9.71
CA GLU A 429 -41.69 -51.09 9.79
C GLU A 429 -42.01 -51.99 8.57
N LEU A 430 -41.64 -51.55 7.36
CA LEU A 430 -41.73 -52.38 6.16
C LEU A 430 -40.86 -53.64 6.25
N ALA A 431 -39.65 -53.53 6.79
CA ALA A 431 -38.75 -54.68 6.98
C ALA A 431 -39.36 -55.72 7.95
N LYS A 432 -40.00 -55.25 9.03
CA LYS A 432 -40.72 -56.13 9.97
C LYS A 432 -41.90 -56.84 9.31
N LEU A 433 -42.69 -56.15 8.49
CA LEU A 433 -43.78 -56.74 7.72
C LEU A 433 -43.31 -57.77 6.67
N THR A 434 -42.13 -57.58 6.07
CA THR A 434 -41.55 -58.56 5.14
C THR A 434 -41.02 -59.83 5.82
N HIS A 435 -40.70 -59.78 7.12
CA HIS A 435 -40.20 -60.93 7.87
C HIS A 435 -41.30 -61.84 8.46
N GLU A 436 -42.57 -61.43 8.45
CA GLU A 436 -43.71 -62.24 8.94
C GLU A 436 -44.33 -63.21 7.92
N SER A 437 -43.77 -63.36 6.72
CA SER A 437 -44.28 -64.33 5.72
C SER A 437 -43.24 -65.39 5.35
N PRO A 438 -43.35 -66.64 5.83
CA PRO A 438 -42.49 -67.73 5.37
C PRO A 438 -43.10 -68.34 4.10
N VAL A 439 -42.62 -67.94 2.92
CA VAL A 439 -42.90 -68.67 1.67
C VAL A 439 -41.59 -69.14 1.08
N GLN A 440 -41.39 -70.47 1.15
CA GLN A 440 -40.27 -71.19 0.55
C GLN A 440 -40.21 -71.01 -0.98
N PRO A 441 -39.02 -71.07 -1.60
CA PRO A 441 -38.89 -70.99 -3.05
C PRO A 441 -39.30 -72.33 -3.68
N LYS A 442 -40.33 -72.33 -4.53
CA LYS A 442 -40.63 -73.46 -5.43
C LYS A 442 -40.15 -73.16 -6.85
N PRO A 443 -39.66 -74.18 -7.59
CA PRO A 443 -38.99 -73.98 -8.87
C PRO A 443 -40.00 -73.68 -9.98
N LYS A 444 -39.50 -72.97 -11.01
CA LYS A 444 -40.19 -72.58 -12.24
C LYS A 444 -41.11 -73.68 -12.80
N ARG A 445 -42.39 -73.36 -13.01
CA ARG A 445 -43.28 -74.12 -13.91
C ARG A 445 -44.15 -73.17 -14.76
N GLY A 446 -43.94 -73.27 -16.07
CA GLY A 446 -44.98 -73.34 -17.11
C GLY A 446 -45.92 -72.16 -17.31
N PHE A 447 -45.64 -71.38 -18.35
CA PHE A 447 -46.62 -70.61 -19.12
C PHE A 447 -47.73 -71.57 -19.60
N MET A 448 -49.01 -71.23 -19.41
CA MET A 448 -50.20 -71.99 -19.85
C MET A 448 -50.64 -73.18 -18.97
N ALA A 449 -51.32 -72.89 -17.86
CA ALA A 449 -52.30 -73.80 -17.26
C ALA A 449 -53.55 -73.02 -16.81
N ASN A 450 -54.42 -72.76 -17.80
CA ASN A 450 -55.88 -72.90 -17.80
C ASN A 450 -56.65 -72.46 -16.54
N ILE A 451 -57.44 -71.38 -16.59
CA ILE A 451 -58.73 -71.26 -17.29
C ILE A 451 -59.67 -72.43 -16.95
N ARG A 452 -60.53 -72.23 -15.94
CA ARG A 452 -61.99 -72.53 -15.93
C ARG A 452 -62.50 -72.56 -14.49
N GLU A 453 -63.25 -71.51 -14.13
CA GLU A 453 -64.47 -71.55 -13.30
C GLU A 453 -64.94 -70.08 -13.17
N SER A 454 -65.66 -69.55 -14.14
CA SER A 454 -67.12 -69.61 -14.30
C SER A 454 -67.93 -68.84 -13.24
N VAL A 455 -68.36 -67.64 -13.66
CA VAL A 455 -69.73 -67.11 -13.56
C VAL A 455 -70.33 -66.95 -12.16
N THR A 456 -70.44 -65.70 -11.70
CA THR A 456 -71.74 -65.07 -11.33
C THR A 456 -71.55 -63.56 -11.10
N SER A 457 -72.31 -62.76 -11.85
CA SER A 457 -72.68 -61.37 -11.55
C SER A 457 -74.02 -61.37 -10.79
N PRO A 458 -74.65 -60.23 -10.40
CA PRO A 458 -74.15 -58.86 -10.17
C PRO A 458 -74.72 -58.24 -8.85
N ARG A 459 -74.32 -57.01 -8.46
CA ARG A 459 -75.22 -55.84 -8.24
C ARG A 459 -74.68 -54.75 -7.29
N THR A 460 -74.93 -53.51 -7.73
CA THR A 460 -75.27 -52.26 -6.98
C THR A 460 -74.19 -51.66 -6.06
N SER A 461 -73.89 -50.36 -6.02
CA SER A 461 -74.60 -49.16 -6.47
C SER A 461 -73.64 -47.96 -6.57
N THR A 462 -73.88 -47.19 -7.62
CA THR A 462 -73.67 -45.75 -7.84
C THR A 462 -73.58 -44.85 -6.60
N ILE A 463 -72.62 -43.91 -6.61
CA ILE A 463 -72.72 -42.43 -6.41
C ILE A 463 -71.34 -41.91 -6.87
N GLY A 464 -71.18 -41.23 -8.01
CA GLY A 464 -71.51 -39.81 -8.22
C GLY A 464 -70.52 -38.93 -7.44
N ARG A 465 -69.66 -38.07 -7.99
CA ARG A 465 -69.83 -37.20 -9.16
C ARG A 465 -68.50 -36.43 -9.41
N THR A 466 -68.17 -36.29 -10.70
CA THR A 466 -67.63 -35.10 -11.40
C THR A 466 -66.24 -34.54 -11.04
N LEU A 467 -65.24 -34.61 -11.96
CA LEU A 467 -65.02 -33.77 -13.16
C LEU A 467 -64.58 -32.34 -12.78
N ARG A 468 -63.38 -31.83 -13.14
CA ARG A 468 -62.87 -31.49 -14.51
C ARG A 468 -61.38 -31.07 -14.34
N LYS A 469 -60.37 -31.59 -15.07
CA LYS A 469 -59.92 -31.22 -16.45
C LYS A 469 -59.95 -29.70 -16.69
N SER A 470 -58.90 -29.00 -17.12
CA SER A 470 -58.07 -29.23 -18.32
C SER A 470 -56.97 -28.13 -18.39
N VAL A 471 -55.69 -28.43 -18.67
CA VAL A 471 -55.01 -28.44 -20.00
C VAL A 471 -54.63 -27.05 -20.57
N ARG A 472 -53.37 -26.99 -21.06
CA ARG A 472 -52.74 -26.08 -22.07
C ARG A 472 -52.38 -24.67 -21.59
N THR A 473 -51.28 -24.04 -21.99
CA THR A 473 -50.44 -24.18 -23.21
C THR A 473 -49.10 -23.49 -22.99
N GLU A 474 -48.02 -24.03 -23.57
CA GLU A 474 -46.77 -23.30 -23.86
C GLU A 474 -46.98 -22.24 -24.96
N GLN A 475 -46.28 -21.11 -24.88
CA GLN A 475 -45.74 -20.45 -26.08
C GLN A 475 -44.56 -19.50 -25.77
N LEU A 476 -43.51 -19.70 -26.58
CA LEU A 476 -42.32 -18.89 -26.85
C LEU A 476 -42.53 -17.37 -26.90
N LEU A 477 -41.47 -16.58 -26.59
CA LEU A 477 -40.86 -15.61 -27.53
C LEU A 477 -39.58 -14.88 -27.01
N LYS A 478 -38.49 -15.14 -27.74
CA LYS A 478 -37.35 -14.29 -28.21
C LYS A 478 -36.94 -12.97 -27.51
N LYS A 479 -35.64 -12.92 -27.18
CA LYS A 479 -34.57 -11.92 -27.49
C LYS A 479 -34.92 -10.42 -27.59
N LYS A 480 -34.18 -9.57 -26.84
CA LYS A 480 -33.10 -8.68 -27.38
C LYS A 480 -32.37 -7.86 -26.26
N PRO A 481 -31.18 -7.28 -26.55
CA PRO A 481 -30.20 -6.75 -25.58
C PRO A 481 -30.30 -5.22 -25.40
N PHE A 482 -29.61 -4.67 -24.40
CA PHE A 482 -29.35 -3.23 -24.29
C PHE A 482 -27.90 -2.91 -23.95
N HIS A 483 -27.53 -1.72 -24.41
CA HIS A 483 -26.24 -1.08 -24.60
C HIS A 483 -25.29 -1.03 -23.39
#